data_AF-A0A151JLS7-F1
#
_entry.id   AF-A0A151JLS7-F1
#
_cell.length_a   1.000
_cell.length_b   1.000
_cell.length_c   1.000
_cell.angle_alpha   90.00
_cell.angle_beta   90.00
_cell.angle_gamma   90.00
#
_symmetry.space_group_name_H-M   'P 1'
#
loop_
_entity.id
_entity.type
_entity.pdbx_description
1 polymer ?
#
loop_
_entity_poly.entity_id
_entity_poly.type
_entity_poly.pdbx_seq_one_letter_code
_entity_poly.pdbx_strand_id
1 'polypeptide(L)'
;VNKLPIDERISISNHSIPVLNNLASCSLHCTEVDRSLLQLAKDTRVFLRDMNDRVIFTRADKGNVTVALDRQMYISKVNMAALVSSVSYILDVFNSQHSRLQFTMEVGGDRLNFLDVTVIRDNELIEFDWYHKPTFSGRYLNFWSQHTVSQKIGTIAGLVDRVILLSIPKFHFDNLCFVINVLLENDYPLSFIFENINNRLKNIIMARRRGLLVIIALI
;
A
#
# COMPACT_ATOMS: atom_id res chain seq x y z
N VAL A 1 -28.01 -2.52 -25.97
CA VAL A 1 -26.73 -1.77 -26.00
C VAL A 1 -26.63 -1.05 -27.32
N ASN A 2 -26.73 0.28 -27.32
CA ASN A 2 -26.78 1.08 -28.54
C ASN A 2 -25.43 1.01 -29.27
N LYS A 3 -25.49 0.41 -30.45
CA LYS A 3 -24.39 0.24 -31.38
C LYS A 3 -24.10 1.62 -32.00
N LEU A 4 -22.88 2.14 -31.87
CA LEU A 4 -22.47 3.46 -32.39
C LEU A 4 -22.88 3.65 -33.88
N PRO A 5 -23.21 4.85 -34.35
CA PRO A 5 -23.47 5.12 -35.76
C PRO A 5 -22.36 4.60 -36.67
N ILE A 6 -22.70 4.11 -37.87
CA ILE A 6 -21.73 3.52 -38.82
C ILE A 6 -20.61 4.51 -39.15
N ASP A 7 -20.97 5.77 -39.33
CA ASP A 7 -20.09 6.85 -39.76
C ASP A 7 -19.01 7.14 -38.70
N GLU A 8 -19.40 7.11 -37.43
CA GLU A 8 -18.49 7.25 -36.29
C GLU A 8 -17.56 6.03 -36.16
N ARG A 9 -18.06 4.81 -36.41
CA ARG A 9 -17.21 3.60 -36.38
C ARG A 9 -16.20 3.56 -37.51
N ILE A 10 -16.58 4.05 -38.69
CA ILE A 10 -15.67 4.18 -39.83
C ILE A 10 -14.61 5.24 -39.52
N SER A 11 -15.02 6.39 -38.98
CA SER A 11 -14.09 7.45 -38.55
C SER A 11 -13.09 6.96 -37.50
N ILE A 12 -13.57 6.26 -36.47
CA ILE A 12 -12.73 5.67 -35.43
C ILE A 12 -11.77 4.65 -36.04
N SER A 13 -12.25 3.73 -36.89
CA SER A 13 -11.39 2.74 -37.55
C SER A 13 -10.32 3.40 -38.41
N ASN A 14 -10.68 4.41 -39.20
CA ASN A 14 -9.76 5.12 -40.07
C ASN A 14 -8.69 5.91 -39.30
N HIS A 15 -9.00 6.39 -38.09
CA HIS A 15 -8.03 7.07 -37.23
C HIS A 15 -7.17 6.11 -36.39
N SER A 16 -7.75 5.02 -35.92
CA SER A 16 -7.08 4.09 -35.01
C SER A 16 -6.23 3.05 -35.73
N ILE A 17 -6.62 2.59 -36.92
CA ILE A 17 -5.85 1.60 -37.70
C ILE A 17 -4.44 2.10 -38.04
N PRO A 18 -4.21 3.35 -38.50
CA PRO A 18 -2.85 3.85 -38.76
C PRO A 18 -2.00 3.95 -37.49
N VAL A 19 -2.60 4.30 -36.34
CA VAL A 19 -1.91 4.39 -35.05
C VAL A 19 -1.53 3.01 -34.54
N LEU A 20 -2.45 2.05 -34.61
CA LEU A 20 -2.22 0.65 -34.23
C LEU A 20 -1.21 -0.03 -35.16
N ASN A 21 -1.31 0.22 -36.46
CA ASN A 21 -0.33 -0.27 -37.43
C ASN A 21 1.03 0.37 -37.21
N ASN A 22 1.13 1.66 -36.87
CA ASN A 22 2.40 2.28 -36.47
C ASN A 22 2.96 1.70 -35.17
N LEU A 23 2.13 1.35 -34.19
CA LEU A 23 2.58 0.67 -32.96
C LEU A 23 3.08 -0.75 -33.24
N ALA A 24 2.44 -1.47 -34.17
CA ALA A 24 2.83 -2.82 -34.58
C ALA A 24 4.00 -2.83 -35.59
N SER A 25 4.13 -1.79 -36.42
CA SER A 25 5.19 -1.59 -37.41
C SER A 25 6.36 -0.78 -36.87
N CYS A 26 6.24 -0.21 -35.67
CA CYS A 26 7.38 -0.05 -34.79
C CYS A 26 7.95 -1.45 -34.61
N SER A 27 8.88 -1.83 -35.49
CA SER A 27 9.91 -2.74 -35.07
C SER A 27 10.41 -2.13 -33.77
N LEU A 28 10.13 -2.81 -32.65
CA LEU A 28 10.92 -2.59 -31.44
C LEU A 28 12.33 -2.71 -31.97
N HIS A 29 13.00 -1.58 -32.18
CA HIS A 29 14.34 -1.55 -32.68
C HIS A 29 15.12 -2.06 -31.48
N CYS A 30 15.16 -3.39 -31.36
CA CYS A 30 15.70 -4.10 -30.24
C CYS A 30 17.19 -3.90 -30.41
N THR A 31 17.66 -2.83 -29.78
CA THR A 31 19.06 -2.46 -29.76
C THR A 31 19.83 -3.63 -29.17
N GLU A 32 21.15 -3.68 -29.39
CA GLU A 32 21.96 -4.69 -28.72
C GLU A 32 21.78 -4.64 -27.19
N VAL A 33 21.52 -3.44 -26.65
CA VAL A 33 21.16 -3.22 -25.23
C VAL A 33 19.86 -3.93 -24.88
N ASP A 34 18.80 -3.79 -25.68
CA ASP A 34 17.52 -4.45 -25.40
C ASP A 34 17.62 -5.98 -25.45
N ARG A 35 18.39 -6.53 -26.40
CA ARG A 35 18.65 -7.99 -26.44
C ARG A 35 19.43 -8.43 -25.21
N SER A 36 20.42 -7.65 -24.80
CA SER A 36 21.20 -7.93 -23.58
C SER A 36 20.31 -7.90 -22.35
N LEU A 37 19.44 -6.90 -22.21
CA LEU A 37 18.48 -6.80 -21.10
C LEU A 37 17.47 -7.95 -21.11
N LEU A 38 16.94 -8.34 -22.27
CA LEU A 38 16.04 -9.49 -22.40
C LEU A 38 16.73 -10.80 -22.03
N GLN A 39 18.00 -10.97 -22.41
CA GLN A 39 18.78 -12.14 -22.03
C GLN A 39 19.04 -12.16 -20.52
N LEU A 40 19.48 -11.05 -19.95
CA LEU A 40 19.66 -10.90 -18.51
C LEU A 40 18.37 -11.19 -17.74
N ALA A 41 17.21 -10.75 -18.23
CA ALA A 41 15.92 -11.05 -17.63
C ALA A 41 15.57 -12.54 -17.68
N LYS A 42 15.85 -13.22 -18.80
CA LYS A 42 15.69 -14.69 -18.93
C LYS A 42 16.60 -15.43 -17.97
N ASP A 43 17.87 -15.07 -17.93
CA ASP A 43 18.88 -15.69 -17.07
C ASP A 43 18.53 -15.50 -15.59
N THR A 44 18.07 -14.30 -15.23
CA THR A 44 17.58 -14.00 -13.87
C THR A 44 16.39 -14.88 -13.50
N ARG A 45 15.43 -15.09 -14.42
CA ARG A 45 14.27 -15.94 -14.16
C ARG A 45 14.66 -17.40 -13.94
N VAL A 46 15.64 -17.90 -14.70
CA VAL A 46 16.21 -19.24 -14.53
C VAL A 46 16.90 -19.35 -13.17
N PHE A 47 17.78 -18.40 -12.87
CA PHE A 47 18.48 -18.32 -11.59
C PHE A 47 17.54 -18.29 -10.39
N LEU A 48 16.49 -17.47 -10.43
CA LEU A 48 15.50 -17.38 -9.35
C LEU A 48 14.73 -18.69 -9.15
N ARG A 49 14.41 -19.40 -10.24
CA ARG A 49 13.77 -20.71 -10.17
C ARG A 49 14.71 -21.74 -9.54
N ASP A 50 15.95 -21.77 -9.97
CA ASP A 50 16.93 -22.77 -9.53
C ASP A 50 17.39 -22.52 -8.08
N MET A 51 17.33 -21.27 -7.59
CA MET A 51 17.66 -20.89 -6.20
C MET A 51 16.46 -20.77 -5.26
N ASN A 52 15.24 -21.09 -5.69
CA ASN A 52 14.02 -20.83 -4.91
C ASN A 52 14.06 -21.46 -3.51
N ASP A 53 14.71 -22.62 -3.35
CA ASP A 53 14.81 -23.31 -2.06
C ASP A 53 15.97 -22.82 -1.17
N ARG A 54 16.89 -22.00 -1.71
CA ARG A 54 18.09 -21.54 -1.00
C ARG A 54 18.05 -20.06 -0.66
N VAL A 55 17.48 -19.22 -1.53
CA VAL A 55 17.54 -17.76 -1.38
C VAL A 55 16.14 -17.16 -1.49
N ILE A 56 15.80 -16.28 -0.56
CA ILE A 56 14.61 -15.43 -0.59
C ILE A 56 15.03 -14.05 -1.07
N PHE A 57 14.34 -13.54 -2.09
CA PHE A 57 14.47 -12.15 -2.53
C PHE A 57 13.28 -11.34 -2.00
N THR A 58 13.55 -10.26 -1.27
CA THR A 58 12.54 -9.31 -0.80
C THR A 58 12.87 -7.91 -1.28
N ARG A 59 11.85 -7.07 -1.44
CA ARG A 59 12.07 -5.63 -1.67
C ARG A 59 12.54 -4.99 -0.37
N ALA A 60 13.56 -4.15 -0.45
CA ALA A 60 13.90 -3.29 0.67
C ALA A 60 12.77 -2.28 0.93
N ASP A 61 12.58 -1.90 2.19
CA ASP A 61 11.62 -0.87 2.61
C ASP A 61 11.96 0.51 1.99
N LYS A 62 13.25 0.78 1.78
CA LYS A 62 13.74 2.06 1.23
C LYS A 62 14.66 1.85 0.03
N GLY A 63 14.34 2.53 -1.06
CA GLY A 63 15.11 2.52 -2.31
C GLY A 63 14.71 1.41 -3.27
N ASN A 64 15.08 1.55 -4.55
CA ASN A 64 14.89 0.52 -5.59
C ASN A 64 15.90 -0.62 -5.43
N VAL A 65 15.96 -1.20 -4.23
CA VAL A 65 16.94 -2.22 -3.83
C VAL A 65 16.20 -3.53 -3.50
N THR A 66 16.80 -4.64 -3.92
CA THR A 66 16.34 -5.99 -3.58
C THR A 66 17.32 -6.60 -2.59
N VAL A 67 16.80 -7.18 -1.51
CA VAL A 67 17.58 -7.91 -0.50
C VAL A 67 17.49 -9.40 -0.78
N ALA A 68 18.64 -10.07 -0.86
CA ALA A 68 18.75 -11.51 -0.96
C ALA A 68 19.12 -12.09 0.41
N LEU A 69 18.37 -13.09 0.88
CA LEU A 69 18.54 -13.73 2.18
C LEU A 69 18.64 -15.23 2.01
N ASP A 70 19.52 -15.90 2.76
CA ASP A 70 19.49 -17.37 2.85
C ASP A 70 18.16 -17.81 3.46
N ARG A 71 17.45 -18.70 2.75
CA ARG A 71 16.08 -19.12 3.06
C ARG A 71 16.03 -19.86 4.39
N GLN A 72 16.94 -20.81 4.60
CA GLN A 72 16.93 -21.66 5.79
C GLN A 72 17.30 -20.86 7.03
N MET A 73 18.29 -19.98 6.92
CA MET A 73 18.70 -19.08 8.00
C MET A 73 17.60 -18.07 8.33
N TYR A 74 16.90 -17.53 7.33
CA TYR A 74 15.78 -16.61 7.56
C TYR A 74 14.64 -17.30 8.30
N ILE A 75 14.17 -18.45 7.78
CA ILE A 75 13.07 -19.20 8.39
C ILE A 75 13.43 -19.64 9.82
N SER A 76 14.66 -20.12 10.05
CA SER A 76 15.08 -20.54 11.40
C SER A 76 15.11 -19.37 12.38
N LYS A 77 15.62 -18.20 11.98
CA LYS A 77 15.61 -17.00 12.82
C LYS A 77 14.20 -16.49 13.11
N VAL A 78 13.31 -16.50 12.12
CA VAL A 78 11.90 -16.14 12.30
C VAL A 78 11.21 -17.12 13.25
N ASN A 79 11.42 -18.43 13.07
CA ASN A 79 10.84 -19.46 13.95
C ASN A 79 11.40 -19.36 15.38
N MET A 80 12.69 -19.07 15.55
CA MET A 80 13.26 -18.80 16.87
C MET A 80 12.62 -17.58 17.53
N ALA A 81 12.37 -16.51 16.79
CA ALA A 81 11.66 -15.34 17.30
C ALA A 81 10.17 -15.59 17.55
N ALA A 82 9.55 -16.56 16.85
CA ALA A 82 8.14 -16.91 17.00
C ALA A 82 7.86 -17.83 18.20
N LEU A 83 8.87 -18.54 18.72
CA LEU A 83 8.73 -19.31 19.96
C LEU A 83 8.55 -18.37 21.14
N VAL A 84 7.38 -18.43 21.80
CA VAL A 84 7.01 -17.57 22.93
C VAL A 84 8.06 -17.61 24.05
N SER A 85 8.68 -18.77 24.27
CA SER A 85 9.76 -18.96 25.25
C SER A 85 11.04 -18.18 24.91
N SER A 86 11.31 -17.95 23.63
CA SER A 86 12.48 -17.19 23.17
C SER A 86 12.29 -15.68 23.31
N VAL A 87 11.05 -15.18 23.27
CA VAL A 87 10.80 -13.72 23.30
C VAL A 87 11.15 -13.12 24.66
N SER A 88 10.85 -13.84 25.76
CA SER A 88 11.30 -13.44 27.11
C SER A 88 12.82 -13.41 27.21
N TYR A 89 13.50 -14.43 26.70
CA TYR A 89 14.97 -14.48 26.68
C TYR A 89 15.58 -13.30 25.89
N ILE A 90 14.99 -12.96 24.73
CA ILE A 90 15.42 -11.80 23.94
C ILE A 90 15.24 -10.51 24.76
N LEU A 91 14.10 -10.33 25.42
CA LEU A 91 13.84 -9.16 26.26
C LEU A 91 14.89 -9.03 27.37
N ASP A 92 15.21 -10.13 28.05
CA ASP A 92 16.21 -10.18 29.12
C ASP A 92 17.61 -9.82 28.60
N VAL A 93 18.00 -10.36 27.45
CA VAL A 93 19.29 -10.05 26.80
C VAL A 93 19.37 -8.56 26.45
N PHE A 94 18.29 -7.98 25.91
CA PHE A 94 18.26 -6.54 25.57
C PHE A 94 18.30 -5.66 26.82
N ASN A 95 17.56 -6.02 27.87
CA ASN A 95 17.53 -5.29 29.13
C ASN A 95 18.83 -5.42 29.94
N SER A 96 19.61 -6.48 29.70
CA SER A 96 20.95 -6.64 30.30
C SER A 96 21.99 -5.65 29.78
N GLN A 97 21.73 -4.99 28.63
CA GLN A 97 22.73 -4.10 28.00
C GLN A 97 22.94 -2.79 28.76
N HIS A 98 21.90 -2.21 29.38
CA HIS A 98 22.05 -0.93 30.10
C HIS A 98 20.91 -0.66 31.10
N SER A 99 21.25 -0.33 32.35
CA SER A 99 20.27 -0.14 33.43
C SER A 99 19.25 0.99 33.21
N ARG A 100 19.60 2.03 32.45
CA ARG A 100 18.69 3.16 32.14
C ARG A 100 17.90 3.02 30.84
N LEU A 101 18.23 2.05 29.99
CA LEU A 101 17.52 1.81 28.73
C LEU A 101 16.89 0.42 28.83
N GLN A 102 15.61 0.41 29.16
CA GLN A 102 14.86 -0.83 29.32
C GLN A 102 13.82 -0.91 28.20
N PHE A 103 13.86 -2.02 27.47
CA PHE A 103 12.90 -2.42 26.48
C PHE A 103 11.69 -3.03 27.17
N THR A 104 10.54 -2.86 26.54
CA THR A 104 9.26 -3.43 26.99
C THR A 104 8.72 -4.34 25.90
N MET A 105 8.08 -5.43 26.31
CA MET A 105 7.39 -6.34 25.42
C MET A 105 5.90 -6.30 25.72
N GLU A 106 5.08 -6.14 24.68
CA GLU A 106 3.63 -6.28 24.76
C GLU A 106 3.26 -7.63 24.14
N VAL A 107 2.62 -8.50 24.94
CA VAL A 107 2.09 -9.78 24.45
C VAL A 107 0.61 -9.58 24.18
N GLY A 108 0.25 -9.46 22.91
CA GLY A 108 -1.14 -9.31 22.49
C GLY A 108 -1.93 -10.62 22.65
N GLY A 109 -3.22 -10.48 22.97
CA GLY A 109 -4.20 -11.56 22.86
C GLY A 109 -4.78 -11.58 21.44
N ASP A 110 -6.10 -11.45 21.34
CA ASP A 110 -6.80 -11.35 20.05
C ASP A 110 -6.58 -10.00 19.35
N ARG A 111 -6.03 -9.00 20.05
CA ARG A 111 -5.72 -7.68 19.51
C ARG A 111 -4.33 -7.23 19.97
N LEU A 112 -3.60 -6.59 19.07
CA LEU A 112 -2.29 -5.98 19.35
C LEU A 112 -2.14 -4.69 18.54
N ASN A 113 -1.75 -3.61 19.21
CA ASN A 113 -1.53 -2.33 18.54
C ASN A 113 -0.08 -2.24 18.03
N PHE A 114 0.09 -1.89 16.76
CA PHE A 114 1.38 -1.69 16.13
C PHE A 114 1.35 -0.44 15.24
N LEU A 115 2.12 0.57 15.61
CA LEU A 115 2.14 1.88 14.96
C LEU A 115 0.73 2.48 14.87
N ASP A 116 0.23 2.69 13.65
CA ASP A 116 -1.09 3.25 13.35
C ASP A 116 -2.15 2.16 13.11
N VAL A 117 -1.88 0.89 13.44
CA VAL A 117 -2.80 -0.22 13.15
C VAL A 117 -3.03 -1.09 14.38
N THR A 118 -4.28 -1.48 14.61
CA THR A 118 -4.63 -2.58 15.50
C THR A 118 -4.69 -3.85 14.67
N VAL A 119 -3.80 -4.79 14.95
CA VAL A 119 -3.84 -6.14 14.40
C VAL A 119 -4.84 -6.95 15.20
N ILE A 120 -5.84 -7.51 14.54
CA ILE A 120 -6.93 -8.27 15.15
C ILE A 120 -6.86 -9.70 14.62
N ARG A 121 -6.80 -10.67 15.52
CA ARG A 121 -6.94 -12.09 15.20
C ARG A 121 -8.42 -12.44 15.28
N ASP A 122 -9.06 -12.66 14.15
CA ASP A 122 -10.42 -13.17 14.07
C ASP A 122 -10.38 -14.61 13.53
N ASN A 123 -10.48 -15.57 14.45
CA ASN A 123 -10.24 -16.99 14.20
C ASN A 123 -8.84 -17.25 13.62
N GLU A 124 -8.74 -17.54 12.32
CA GLU A 124 -7.49 -17.78 11.58
C GLU A 124 -7.12 -16.63 10.62
N LEU A 125 -7.95 -15.58 10.56
CA LEU A 125 -7.71 -14.43 9.71
C LEU A 125 -7.13 -13.27 10.52
N ILE A 126 -6.20 -12.55 9.90
CA ILE A 126 -5.66 -11.31 10.43
C ILE A 126 -6.41 -10.16 9.78
N GLU A 127 -7.05 -9.37 10.62
CA GLU A 127 -7.71 -8.14 10.24
C GLU A 127 -6.96 -6.94 10.79
N PHE A 128 -7.21 -5.79 10.17
CA PHE A 128 -6.56 -4.54 10.51
C PHE A 128 -7.60 -3.46 10.71
N ASP A 129 -7.38 -2.63 11.71
CA ASP A 129 -8.14 -1.41 11.97
C ASP A 129 -7.20 -0.23 12.26
N TRP A 130 -7.65 0.99 11.99
CA TRP A 130 -6.84 2.19 12.18
C TRP A 130 -6.75 2.54 13.67
N TYR A 131 -5.55 2.39 14.24
CA TYR A 131 -5.31 2.64 15.66
C TYR A 131 -4.95 4.10 15.94
N HIS A 132 -5.54 4.63 17.01
CA HIS A 132 -5.19 5.91 17.58
C HIS A 132 -4.64 5.70 18.98
N LYS A 133 -3.45 6.25 19.25
CA LYS A 133 -2.91 6.22 20.62
C LYS A 133 -3.88 6.94 21.57
N PRO A 134 -4.03 6.47 22.84
CA PRO A 134 -4.86 7.16 23.83
C PRO A 134 -4.47 8.62 24.07
N THR A 135 -3.22 8.99 23.77
CA THR A 135 -2.71 10.35 23.87
C THR A 135 -2.94 11.19 22.61
N PHE A 136 -3.68 10.68 21.63
CA PHE A 136 -3.98 11.39 20.40
C PHE A 136 -4.90 12.59 20.67
N SER A 137 -4.47 13.77 20.24
CA SER A 137 -5.14 15.04 20.57
C SER A 137 -6.18 15.51 19.55
N GLY A 138 -6.34 14.81 18.43
CA GLY A 138 -7.25 15.24 17.36
C GLY A 138 -6.79 16.47 16.57
N ARG A 139 -5.61 17.04 16.86
CA ARG A 139 -5.16 18.28 16.21
C ARG A 139 -4.63 18.03 14.81
N TYR A 140 -5.29 18.63 13.84
CA TYR A 140 -4.85 18.70 12.44
C TYR A 140 -4.67 20.17 12.01
N LEU A 141 -4.41 20.36 10.73
CA LEU A 141 -4.32 21.69 10.14
C LEU A 141 -5.65 22.44 10.31
N ASN A 142 -5.71 23.49 11.11
CA ASN A 142 -6.94 24.26 11.28
C ASN A 142 -7.41 24.91 9.97
N PHE A 143 -8.71 24.89 9.69
CA PHE A 143 -9.28 25.42 8.45
C PHE A 143 -9.09 26.92 8.26
N TRP A 144 -9.02 27.71 9.32
CA TRP A 144 -8.82 29.16 9.25
C TRP A 144 -7.34 29.58 9.22
N SER A 145 -6.43 28.62 9.30
CA SER A 145 -5.00 28.91 9.13
C SER A 145 -4.69 29.43 7.72
N GLN A 146 -3.61 30.21 7.60
CA GLN A 146 -3.12 30.84 6.36
C GLN A 146 -2.51 29.85 5.35
N HIS A 147 -2.87 28.57 5.45
CA HIS A 147 -2.44 27.53 4.54
C HIS A 147 -3.33 27.50 3.30
N THR A 148 -2.75 27.07 2.18
CA THR A 148 -3.49 26.99 0.91
C THR A 148 -4.63 25.97 0.99
N VAL A 149 -5.67 26.19 0.20
CA VAL A 149 -6.81 25.25 0.12
C VAL A 149 -6.34 23.85 -0.25
N SER A 150 -5.36 23.73 -1.15
CA SER A 150 -4.76 22.44 -1.54
C SER A 150 -4.18 21.66 -0.36
N GLN A 151 -3.55 22.33 0.62
CA GLN A 151 -3.06 21.67 1.83
C GLN A 151 -4.21 21.17 2.71
N LYS A 152 -5.29 21.95 2.82
CA LYS A 152 -6.50 21.56 3.57
C LYS A 152 -7.20 20.36 2.94
N ILE A 153 -7.29 20.34 1.60
CA ILE A 153 -7.77 19.17 0.83
C ILE A 153 -6.82 17.98 1.04
N GLY A 154 -5.50 18.21 1.03
CA GLY A 154 -4.50 17.19 1.28
C GLY A 154 -4.63 16.54 2.66
N THR A 155 -4.97 17.30 3.70
CA THR A 155 -5.27 16.77 5.04
C THR A 155 -6.45 15.81 4.99
N ILE A 156 -7.56 16.19 4.35
CA ILE A 156 -8.73 15.32 4.19
C ILE A 156 -8.36 14.06 3.41
N ALA A 157 -7.65 14.21 2.29
CA ALA A 157 -7.25 13.10 1.45
C ALA A 157 -6.36 12.09 2.20
N GLY A 158 -5.38 12.58 2.98
CA GLY A 158 -4.51 11.73 3.79
C GLY A 158 -5.25 10.97 4.89
N LEU A 159 -6.28 11.57 5.49
CA LEU A 159 -7.12 10.88 6.47
C LEU A 159 -7.98 9.80 5.83
N VAL A 160 -8.64 10.10 4.70
CA VAL A 160 -9.41 9.11 3.95
C VAL A 160 -8.52 7.95 3.49
N ASP A 161 -7.31 8.26 3.01
CA ASP A 161 -6.34 7.22 2.61
C ASP A 161 -5.99 6.31 3.77
N ARG A 162 -5.76 6.84 4.97
CA ARG A 162 -5.52 6.03 6.16
C ARG A 162 -6.68 5.09 6.47
N VAL A 163 -7.92 5.58 6.43
CA VAL A 163 -9.10 4.73 6.63
C VAL A 163 -9.10 3.57 5.63
N ILE A 164 -8.93 3.85 4.34
CA ILE A 164 -9.04 2.83 3.29
C ILE A 164 -7.83 1.87 3.25
N LEU A 165 -6.63 2.35 3.59
CA LEU A 165 -5.39 1.57 3.48
C LEU A 165 -5.06 0.79 4.75
N LEU A 166 -5.40 1.32 5.93
CA LEU A 166 -5.01 0.75 7.23
C LEU A 166 -6.11 -0.09 7.88
N SER A 167 -7.35 -0.02 7.39
CA SER A 167 -8.46 -0.77 7.96
C SER A 167 -9.22 -1.61 6.92
N ILE A 168 -9.82 -2.71 7.37
CA ILE A 168 -10.67 -3.54 6.51
C ILE A 168 -12.07 -2.92 6.34
N PRO A 169 -12.83 -3.26 5.28
CA PRO A 169 -14.08 -2.58 4.92
C PRO A 169 -15.13 -2.46 6.03
N LYS A 170 -15.18 -3.42 6.97
CA LYS A 170 -16.15 -3.39 8.08
C LYS A 170 -15.92 -2.22 9.05
N PHE A 171 -14.69 -1.69 9.15
CA PHE A 171 -14.35 -0.57 10.02
C PHE A 171 -14.37 0.79 9.29
N HIS A 172 -14.56 0.81 7.96
CA HIS A 172 -14.47 2.05 7.18
C HIS A 172 -15.52 3.08 7.58
N PHE A 173 -16.73 2.64 7.93
CA PHE A 173 -17.81 3.54 8.30
C PHE A 173 -17.47 4.32 9.58
N ASP A 174 -17.15 3.60 10.66
CA ASP A 174 -16.82 4.21 11.96
C ASP A 174 -15.58 5.11 11.86
N ASN A 175 -14.57 4.66 11.13
CA ASN A 175 -13.36 5.45 10.88
C ASN A 175 -13.62 6.71 10.06
N LEU A 176 -14.53 6.67 9.08
CA LEU A 176 -14.93 7.88 8.34
C LEU A 176 -15.75 8.84 9.22
N CYS A 177 -16.65 8.34 10.06
CA CYS A 177 -17.36 9.16 11.05
C CYS A 177 -16.37 9.86 12.00
N PHE A 178 -15.36 9.13 12.47
CA PHE A 178 -14.28 9.69 13.25
C PHE A 178 -13.52 10.80 12.51
N VAL A 179 -13.14 10.58 11.24
CA VAL A 179 -12.47 11.62 10.42
C VAL A 179 -13.32 12.88 10.29
N ILE A 180 -14.63 12.74 10.07
CA ILE A 180 -15.54 13.89 9.96
C ILE A 180 -15.57 14.68 11.27
N ASN A 181 -15.70 14.00 12.42
CA ASN A 181 -15.72 14.66 13.73
C ASN A 181 -14.41 15.41 14.00
N VAL A 182 -13.27 14.76 13.76
CA VAL A 182 -11.94 15.38 13.90
C VAL A 182 -11.80 16.62 13.01
N LEU A 183 -12.25 16.56 11.75
CA LEU A 183 -12.17 17.71 10.85
C LEU A 183 -13.08 18.87 11.30
N LEU A 184 -14.27 18.56 11.82
CA LEU A 184 -15.18 19.56 12.40
C LEU A 184 -14.55 20.25 13.62
N GLU A 185 -13.87 19.49 14.49
CA GLU A 185 -13.11 20.03 15.63
C GLU A 185 -11.92 20.91 15.20
N ASN A 186 -11.49 20.80 13.94
CA ASN A 186 -10.45 21.65 13.33
C ASN A 186 -11.05 22.74 12.40
N ASP A 187 -12.32 23.09 12.62
CA ASP A 187 -13.09 24.16 11.96
C ASP A 187 -13.35 23.97 10.45
N TYR A 188 -13.21 22.75 9.92
CA TYR A 188 -13.54 22.52 8.51
C TYR A 188 -15.05 22.61 8.27
N PRO A 189 -15.52 23.38 7.27
CA PRO A 189 -16.93 23.42 6.92
C PRO A 189 -17.44 22.04 6.46
N LEU A 190 -18.61 21.64 6.93
CA LEU A 190 -19.18 20.31 6.67
C LEU A 190 -19.34 20.02 5.17
N SER A 191 -19.79 21.01 4.38
CA SER A 191 -19.89 20.88 2.92
C SER A 191 -18.53 20.60 2.27
N PHE A 192 -17.49 21.31 2.71
CA PHE A 192 -16.12 21.14 2.24
C PHE A 192 -15.56 19.75 2.60
N ILE A 193 -15.86 19.25 3.80
CA ILE A 193 -15.49 17.90 4.23
C ILE A 193 -16.11 16.86 3.28
N PHE A 194 -17.44 16.86 3.16
CA PHE A 194 -18.14 15.85 2.37
C PHE A 194 -17.77 15.88 0.88
N GLU A 195 -17.63 17.06 0.29
CA GLU A 195 -17.21 17.21 -1.09
C GLU A 195 -15.84 16.55 -1.32
N ASN A 196 -14.85 16.85 -0.48
CA ASN A 196 -13.49 16.36 -0.65
C ASN A 196 -13.33 14.88 -0.29
N ILE A 197 -14.06 14.37 0.71
CA ILE A 197 -14.12 12.92 0.99
C ILE A 197 -14.68 12.18 -0.23
N ASN A 198 -15.82 12.63 -0.77
CA ASN A 198 -16.45 12.00 -1.93
C ASN A 198 -15.54 12.02 -3.17
N ASN A 199 -14.88 13.15 -3.42
CA ASN A 199 -13.92 13.27 -4.52
C ASN A 199 -12.74 12.31 -4.34
N ARG A 200 -12.20 12.19 -3.12
CA ARG A 200 -11.10 11.26 -2.85
C ARG A 200 -11.51 9.79 -3.04
N LEU A 201 -12.66 9.39 -2.52
CA LEU A 201 -13.18 8.03 -2.68
C LEU A 201 -13.41 7.68 -4.16
N LYS A 202 -14.00 8.59 -4.95
CA LYS A 202 -14.14 8.42 -6.40
C LYS A 202 -12.79 8.18 -7.07
N ASN A 203 -11.77 8.96 -6.72
CA ASN A 203 -10.42 8.82 -7.28
C ASN A 203 -9.80 7.46 -6.93
N ILE A 204 -9.93 6.98 -5.70
CA ILE A 204 -9.44 5.66 -5.26
C ILE A 204 -10.12 4.54 -6.08
N ILE A 205 -11.45 4.61 -6.23
CA ILE A 205 -12.22 3.61 -6.99
C ILE A 205 -11.80 3.62 -8.46
N MET A 206 -11.64 4.80 -9.08
CA MET A 206 -11.19 4.92 -10.46
C MET A 206 -9.77 4.38 -10.66
N ALA A 207 -8.86 4.65 -9.73
CA ALA A 207 -7.48 4.14 -9.77
C ALA A 207 -7.44 2.60 -9.70
N ARG A 208 -8.22 1.99 -8.80
CA ARG A 208 -8.33 0.52 -8.71
C ARG A 208 -8.84 -0.13 -10.00
N ARG A 209 -9.83 0.48 -10.65
CA ARG A 209 -10.35 -0.02 -11.95
C ARG A 209 -9.33 0.08 -13.07
N ARG A 210 -8.51 1.14 -13.10
CA ARG A 210 -7.40 1.27 -14.06
C ARG A 210 -6.31 0.22 -13.83
N GLY A 211 -5.99 -0.09 -12.58
CA GLY A 211 -5.03 -1.15 -12.24
C GLY A 211 -5.44 -2.54 -12.75
N LEU A 212 -6.72 -2.91 -12.62
CA LEU A 212 -7.25 -4.16 -13.19
C LEU A 212 -7.15 -4.19 -14.72
N LEU A 213 -7.45 -3.07 -15.39
CA LEU A 213 -7.30 -2.95 -16.84
C LEU A 213 -5.85 -3.09 -17.29
N VAL A 214 -4.88 -2.55 -16.53
CA VAL A 214 -3.46 -2.68 -16.83
C VAL A 214 -2.96 -4.12 -16.63
N ILE A 215 -3.47 -4.85 -15.63
CA ILE A 215 -3.12 -6.27 -15.42
C ILE A 215 -3.71 -7.16 -16.52
N ILE A 216 -4.96 -6.90 -16.96
CA ILE A 216 -5.57 -7.64 -18.08
C ILE A 216 -4.88 -7.31 -19.41
N ALA A 217 -4.36 -6.09 -19.58
CA ALA A 217 -3.62 -5.72 -20.78
C ALA A 217 -2.16 -6.25 -20.82
N LEU A 218 -1.67 -6.86 -19.73
CA LEU A 218 -0.33 -7.43 -19.61
C LEU A 218 -0.30 -8.96 -19.57
N ILE A 219 -1.46 -9.60 -19.77
CA ILE A 219 -1.61 -11.06 -19.95
C ILE A 219 -1.98 -11.30 -21.42
#